data_AF-A0A9Q1H6D2-F1
#
_entry.id   AF-A0A9Q1H6D2-F1
#
_cell.length_a   1.000
_cell.length_b   1.000
_cell.length_c   1.000
_cell.angle_alpha   90.00
_cell.angle_beta   90.00
_cell.angle_gamma   90.00
#
_symmetry.space_group_name_H-M   'P 1'
#
loop_
_entity.id
_entity.type
_entity.pdbx_description
1 polymer ?
#
loop_
_entity_poly.entity_id
_entity_poly.type
_entity_poly.pdbx_seq_one_letter_code
_entity_poly.pdbx_strand_id
1 'polypeptide(L)' 'MADLPTERVEDSTPPCSYVGIDVFGPFYVRLGRSEVKRYGCLFTCLSIRAIHVEKLDSLDTDTFINAFRRFVS' A
#
# COMPACT_ATOMS: atom_id res chain seq x y z
N MET A 1 -29.15 -2.13 5.32
CA MET A 1 -27.74 -2.13 4.87
C MET A 1 -27.43 -0.72 4.41
N ALA A 2 -26.27 -0.17 4.78
CA ALA A 2 -25.86 1.14 4.29
C ALA A 2 -25.27 1.03 2.88
N ASP A 3 -25.41 2.08 2.08
CA ASP A 3 -24.83 2.12 0.74
C ASP A 3 -23.31 2.10 0.77
N LEU A 4 -22.70 1.55 -0.28
CA LEU A 4 -21.26 1.58 -0.45
C LEU A 4 -20.80 3.01 -0.81
N PRO A 5 -19.58 3.40 -0.40
CA PRO A 5 -18.98 4.66 -0.86
C PRO A 5 -18.90 4.71 -2.38
N THR A 6 -19.17 5.88 -2.97
CA THR A 6 -19.22 6.09 -4.42
C THR A 6 -17.93 5.63 -5.11
N GLU A 7 -16.79 5.80 -4.44
CA GLU A 7 -15.44 5.41 -4.91
C GLU A 7 -15.31 3.91 -5.21
N ARG A 8 -16.23 3.07 -4.69
CA ARG A 8 -16.24 1.61 -4.92
C ARG A 8 -17.17 1.17 -6.06
N VAL A 9 -18.06 2.05 -6.51
CA VAL A 9 -19.18 1.71 -7.41
C VAL A 9 -19.20 2.58 -8.67
N GLU A 10 -18.31 3.56 -8.78
CA GLU A 10 -18.22 4.41 -9.96
C GLU A 10 -17.57 3.67 -11.16
N ASP A 11 -18.42 3.13 -12.03
CA ASP A 11 -18.04 2.33 -13.21
C ASP A 11 -17.22 3.11 -14.27
N SER A 12 -17.27 4.45 -14.26
CA SER A 12 -16.59 5.30 -15.24
C SER A 12 -15.15 5.67 -14.89
N THR A 13 -14.66 5.29 -13.71
CA THR A 13 -13.31 5.67 -13.26
C THR A 13 -12.24 4.64 -13.65
N PRO A 14 -11.07 5.07 -14.14
CA PRO A 14 -9.96 4.17 -14.39
C PRO A 14 -9.55 3.38 -13.13
N PRO A 15 -8.98 2.18 -13.29
CA PRO A 15 -8.37 1.45 -12.18
C PRO A 15 -7.35 2.32 -11.43
N CYS A 16 -7.33 2.18 -10.10
CA CYS A 16 -6.45 2.92 -9.18
C CYS A 16 -6.70 4.44 -9.13
N SER A 17 -7.85 4.95 -9.61
CA SER A 17 -8.26 6.34 -9.33
C SER A 17 -8.57 6.58 -7.85
N TYR A 18 -9.09 5.56 -7.16
CA TYR A 18 -9.33 5.58 -5.72
C TYR A 18 -8.53 4.47 -5.05
N VAL A 19 -7.57 4.85 -4.20
CA VAL A 19 -6.63 3.92 -3.57
C VAL A 19 -6.65 4.11 -2.06
N GLY A 20 -6.93 3.02 -1.34
CA GLY A 20 -6.67 2.93 0.09
C GLY A 20 -5.21 2.55 0.33
N ILE A 21 -4.61 3.12 1.37
CA ILE A 21 -3.21 2.86 1.73
C ILE A 21 -3.17 2.44 3.20
N ASP A 22 -2.43 1.37 3.50
CA ASP A 22 -2.18 0.93 4.87
C ASP A 22 -0.74 0.44 5.03
N VAL A 23 -0.14 0.68 6.20
CA VAL A 23 1.21 0.22 6.51
C VAL A 23 1.14 -0.79 7.65
N PHE A 24 1.67 -1.99 7.40
CA PHE A 24 1.56 -3.12 8.32
C PHE A 24 2.93 -3.70 8.69
N GLY A 25 2.95 -4.40 9.84
CA GLY A 25 4.16 -4.93 10.47
C GLY A 25 4.19 -4.57 11.97
N PRO A 26 5.38 -4.57 12.61
CA PRO A 26 6.69 -4.78 12.01
C PRO A 26 7.08 -6.25 11.82
N PHE A 27 7.81 -6.50 10.75
CA PHE A 27 8.45 -7.79 10.49
C PHE A 27 9.92 -7.69 10.89
N TYR A 28 10.35 -8.63 11.73
CA TYR A 28 11.75 -8.83 12.04
C TYR A 28 12.33 -9.79 11.01
N VAL A 29 13.22 -9.28 10.16
CA VAL A 29 13.87 -10.07 9.10
C VAL A 29 15.36 -10.14 9.33
N ARG A 30 15.95 -11.30 9.04
CA ARG A 30 17.40 -11.46 9.08
C ARG A 30 18.04 -10.79 7.87
N LEU A 31 18.96 -9.87 8.13
CA LEU A 31 19.84 -9.25 7.14
C LEU A 31 21.28 -9.60 7.50
N GLY A 32 21.81 -10.65 6.89
CA GLY A 32 23.12 -11.20 7.24
C GLY A 32 23.15 -11.74 8.67
N ARG A 33 24.02 -11.18 9.51
CA ARG A 33 24.16 -11.54 10.94
C ARG A 33 23.29 -10.70 11.88
N SER A 34 22.53 -9.75 11.34
CA SER A 34 21.69 -8.83 12.09
C SER A 34 20.21 -9.09 11.84
N GLU A 35 19.36 -8.72 12.79
CA GLU A 35 17.91 -8.69 12.62
C GLU A 35 17.47 -7.23 12.47
N VAL A 36 16.66 -6.95 11.45
CA VAL A 36 16.22 -5.59 11.12
C VAL A 36 14.70 -5.54 11.04
N LYS A 37 14.15 -4.39 11.42
CA LYS A 37 12.73 -4.09 11.36
C LYS A 37 12.35 -3.66 9.94
N ARG A 38 11.33 -4.28 9.36
CA ARG A 38 10.75 -3.92 8.06
C ARG A 38 9.24 -3.80 8.16
N TYR A 39 8.64 -3.08 7.22
CA TYR A 39 7.19 -2.91 7.14
C TYR A 39 6.72 -3.19 5.70
N GLY A 40 5.45 -3.51 5.54
CA GLY A 40 4.80 -3.57 4.25
C GLY A 40 3.89 -2.35 4.07
N CYS A 41 3.86 -1.78 2.87
CA CYS A 41 2.89 -0.79 2.45
C CYS A 41 1.92 -1.43 1.47
N LEU A 42 0.63 -1.41 1.79
CA LEU A 42 -0.44 -1.95 0.98
C LEU A 42 -1.17 -0.80 0.27
N PHE A 43 -1.24 -0.89 -1.05
CA PHE A 43 -2.05 -0.02 -1.90
C PHE A 43 -3.19 -0.86 -2.45
N THR A 44 -4.43 -0.49 -2.15
CA THR A 44 -5.63 -1.22 -2.60
C THR A 44 -6.55 -0.32 -3.41
N CYS A 45 -6.87 -0.75 -4.62
CA CYS A 45 -7.84 -0.05 -5.46
C CYS A 45 -9.25 -0.29 -4.93
N LEU A 46 -10.00 0.78 -4.64
CA LEU A 46 -11.31 0.70 -4.00
C LEU A 46 -12.41 0.19 -4.94
N SER A 47 -12.27 0.42 -6.25
CA SER A 47 -13.22 -0.04 -7.28
C SER A 47 -13.02 -1.52 -7.60
N ILE A 48 -11.83 -1.90 -8.10
CA ILE A 48 -11.57 -3.27 -8.58
C ILE A 48 -10.91 -4.21 -7.56
N ARG A 49 -10.59 -3.72 -6.35
CA ARG A 49 -9.94 -4.50 -5.27
C ARG A 49 -8.56 -5.08 -5.65
N ALA A 50 -7.88 -4.47 -6.62
CA ALA A 50 -6.48 -4.79 -6.92
C ALA A 50 -5.58 -4.38 -5.76
N ILE A 51 -4.58 -5.20 -5.44
CA ILE A 51 -3.65 -4.98 -4.34
C ILE A 51 -2.23 -4.92 -4.89
N HIS A 52 -1.49 -3.87 -4.51
CA HIS A 52 -0.06 -3.73 -4.73
C HIS A 52 0.62 -3.62 -3.36
N VAL A 53 1.67 -4.42 -3.12
CA VAL A 53 2.37 -4.45 -1.84
C VAL A 53 3.83 -4.08 -2.05
N GLU A 54 4.30 -3.09 -1.30
CA GLU A 54 5.68 -2.62 -1.32
C GLU A 54 6.36 -2.82 0.02
N LYS A 55 7.67 -3.08 -0.01
CA LYS A 55 8.49 -3.22 1.20
C LYS A 55 9.02 -1.85 1.62
N LEU A 56 8.79 -1.48 2.88
CA LEU A 56 9.40 -0.33 3.52
C LEU A 56 10.57 -0.77 4.41
N ASP A 57 11.74 -0.17 4.17
CA ASP A 57 12.94 -0.40 4.98
C ASP A 57 12.86 0.21 6.39
N SER A 58 12.10 1.30 6.55
CA SER A 58 11.83 1.99 7.81
C SER A 58 10.45 2.65 7.77
N LEU A 59 9.96 3.15 8.91
CA LEU A 59 8.68 3.88 9.00
C LEU A 59 8.92 5.38 8.85
N ASP A 60 9.71 5.76 7.85
CA ASP A 60 10.07 7.15 7.57
C ASP A 60 9.42 7.61 6.25
N THR A 61 9.23 8.92 6.13
CA THR A 61 8.57 9.54 4.97
C THR A 61 9.31 9.27 3.67
N ASP A 62 10.64 9.31 3.65
CA ASP A 62 11.43 9.06 2.43
C ASP A 62 11.23 7.64 1.90
N THR A 63 11.20 6.66 2.80
CA THR A 63 10.93 5.26 2.46
C THR A 63 9.53 5.11 1.88
N PHE A 64 8.53 5.78 2.46
CA PHE A 64 7.16 5.78 1.94
C PHE A 64 7.06 6.44 0.56
N ILE A 65 7.67 7.61 0.34
CA ILE A 65 7.66 8.30 -0.95
C ILE A 65 8.27 7.40 -2.04
N ASN A 66 9.33 6.67 -1.73
CA ASN A 66 9.93 5.72 -2.67
C ASN A 66 8.99 4.55 -3.00
N ALA A 67 8.25 4.02 -2.02
CA ALA A 67 7.23 2.99 -2.28
C ALA A 67 6.06 3.54 -3.12
N PHE A 68 5.57 4.74 -2.80
CA PHE A 68 4.51 5.38 -3.58
C PHE A 68 4.94 5.63 -5.03
N ARG A 69 6.18 6.06 -5.25
CA ARG A 69 6.74 6.24 -6.61
C ARG A 69 6.72 4.95 -7.42
N ARG A 70 7.03 3.79 -6.80
CA ARG A 70 6.97 2.47 -7.47
C ARG A 70 5.54 2.03 -7.78
N PHE A 71 4.58 2.41 -6.94
CA PHE A 71 3.17 2.12 -7.19
C PHE A 71 2.63 2.89 -8.41
N VAL A 72 3.06 4.14 -8.62
CA VAL A 72 2.56 5.00 -9.72
C VAL A 72 3.40 4.92 -11.01
N SER A 73 4.56 4.26 -10.99
CA SER A 73 5.46 4.10 -12.14
C SER A 73 5.17 2.82 -12.93
#